data_AF-A0A6B3NZX1-F1
#
_entry.id   AF-A0A6B3NZX1-F1
#
_cell.length_a   1.000
_cell.length_b   1.000
_cell.length_c   1.000
_cell.angle_alpha   90.00
_cell.angle_beta   90.00
_cell.angle_gamma   90.00
#
_symmetry.space_group_name_H-M   'P 1'
#
loop_
_entity.id
_entity.type
_entity.pdbx_description
1 polymer ?
#
loop_
_entity_poly.entity_id
_entity_poly.type
_entity_poly.pdbx_seq_one_letter_code
_entity_poly.pdbx_strand_id
1 'polypeptide(L)'
;MTIRSLPAALSPLSLAVQTVLLVGAMALAPAASAKPVTWEDIANDHLNTQNVLQYGMGTNAQRWSPLAQVNDKNVFKLTPAWSYSFGDEK
;
A
#
# COMPACT_ATOMS: atom_id res chain seq x y z
N MET A 1 -22.31 3.76 -36.46
CA MET A 1 -21.96 4.96 -35.65
C MET A 1 -22.80 4.90 -34.38
N THR A 2 -22.27 4.36 -33.29
CA THR A 2 -22.99 4.12 -32.03
C THR A 2 -22.74 5.30 -31.09
N ILE A 3 -23.74 6.17 -30.91
CA ILE A 3 -23.68 7.30 -29.98
C ILE A 3 -23.86 6.73 -28.57
N ARG A 4 -22.82 6.78 -27.74
CA ARG A 4 -22.93 6.54 -26.29
C ARG A 4 -23.72 7.71 -25.69
N SER A 5 -24.92 7.44 -25.19
CA SER A 5 -25.66 8.38 -24.35
C SER A 5 -24.94 8.51 -22.99
N LEU A 6 -24.75 9.75 -22.55
CA LEU A 6 -24.23 10.03 -21.21
C LEU A 6 -25.30 9.68 -20.16
N PRO A 7 -24.94 9.09 -19.01
CA PRO A 7 -25.89 8.83 -17.94
C PRO A 7 -26.49 10.15 -17.43
N ALA A 8 -27.78 10.13 -17.13
CA ALA A 8 -28.52 11.29 -16.63
C ALA A 8 -27.87 11.87 -15.37
N ALA A 9 -27.94 13.20 -15.21
CA ALA A 9 -27.44 13.89 -14.02
C ALA A 9 -28.12 13.33 -12.76
N LEU A 10 -27.30 12.90 -11.79
CA LEU A 10 -27.78 12.35 -10.52
C LEU A 10 -28.61 13.41 -9.77
N SER A 11 -29.69 12.97 -9.12
CA SER A 11 -30.54 13.86 -8.33
C SER A 11 -29.75 14.50 -7.18
N PRO A 12 -30.10 15.74 -6.75
CA PRO A 12 -29.39 16.43 -5.67
C PRO A 12 -29.39 15.63 -4.35
N LEU A 13 -30.42 14.81 -4.12
CA LEU A 13 -30.50 13.89 -2.99
C LEU A 13 -29.48 12.74 -3.10
N SER A 14 -29.28 12.18 -4.30
CA SER A 14 -28.28 11.13 -4.52
C SER A 14 -26.86 11.66 -4.30
N LEU A 15 -26.59 12.90 -4.70
CA LEU A 15 -25.32 13.57 -4.44
C LEU A 15 -25.09 13.80 -2.94
N ALA A 16 -26.11 14.26 -2.21
CA ALA A 16 -26.04 14.46 -0.76
C ALA A 16 -25.83 13.14 0.01
N VAL A 17 -26.48 12.06 -0.40
CA VAL A 17 -26.26 10.73 0.20
C VAL A 17 -24.84 10.23 -0.08
N GLN A 18 -24.33 10.40 -1.30
CA GLN A 18 -22.97 10.01 -1.65
C GLN A 18 -21.91 10.81 -0.88
N THR A 19 -22.09 12.13 -0.71
CA THR A 19 -21.15 12.95 0.06
C THR A 19 -21.18 12.60 1.55
N VAL A 20 -22.35 12.36 2.14
CA VAL A 20 -22.46 11.89 3.53
C VAL A 20 -21.79 10.52 3.72
N LEU A 21 -21.98 9.58 2.78
CA LEU A 21 -21.32 8.28 2.82
C LEU A 21 -19.80 8.39 2.71
N LEU A 22 -19.30 9.27 1.84
CA LEU A 22 -17.86 9.48 1.66
C LEU A 22 -17.21 10.11 2.90
N VAL A 23 -17.84 11.14 3.47
CA VAL A 23 -17.35 11.80 4.70
C VAL A 23 -17.42 10.84 5.89
N GLY A 24 -18.50 10.06 6.00
CA GLY A 24 -18.63 9.01 7.02
C GLY A 24 -17.54 7.96 6.90
N ALA A 25 -17.22 7.50 5.68
CA ALA A 25 -16.16 6.53 5.44
C ALA A 25 -14.77 7.09 5.80
N MET A 26 -14.51 8.37 5.54
CA MET A 26 -13.24 9.02 5.93
C MET A 26 -13.12 9.24 7.44
N ALA A 27 -14.22 9.53 8.14
CA ALA A 27 -14.22 9.70 9.60
C ALA A 27 -13.99 8.38 10.36
N LEU A 28 -14.30 7.25 9.73
CA LEU A 28 -14.06 5.90 10.25
C LEU A 28 -12.71 5.32 9.83
N ALA A 29 -11.90 6.06 9.06
CA ALA A 29 -10.56 5.62 8.72
C ALA A 29 -9.74 5.52 10.01
N PRO A 30 -9.17 4.34 10.34
CA PRO A 30 -8.29 4.22 11.49
C PRO A 30 -7.16 5.24 11.34
N ALA A 31 -6.96 6.07 12.36
CA ALA A 31 -5.76 6.88 12.44
C ALA A 31 -4.57 5.93 12.33
N ALA A 32 -3.65 6.20 11.40
CA ALA A 32 -2.46 5.38 11.18
C ALA A 32 -1.53 5.50 12.40
N SER A 33 -1.84 4.75 13.45
CA SER A 33 -0.99 4.57 14.63
C SER A 33 -0.18 3.31 14.39
N ALA A 34 1.09 3.47 14.02
CA ALA A 34 2.01 2.35 14.02
C ALA A 34 2.19 1.90 15.47
N LYS A 35 1.89 0.62 15.75
CA LYS A 35 2.25 0.04 17.04
C LYS A 35 3.76 0.14 17.21
N PRO A 36 4.27 0.40 18.43
CA PRO A 36 5.70 0.30 18.70
C PRO A 36 6.22 -1.07 18.27
N VAL A 37 7.39 -1.09 17.64
CA VAL A 37 8.06 -2.34 17.28
C VAL A 37 8.46 -3.07 18.56
N THR A 38 7.96 -4.28 18.73
CA THR A 38 8.28 -5.15 19.88
C THR A 38 9.49 -6.04 19.59
N TRP A 39 10.04 -6.68 20.62
CA TRP A 39 11.11 -7.65 20.40
C TRP A 39 10.60 -8.89 19.67
N GLU A 40 9.37 -9.31 19.95
CA GLU A 40 8.71 -10.42 19.26
C GLU A 40 8.56 -10.14 17.76
N ASP A 41 8.29 -8.90 17.37
CA ASP A 41 8.25 -8.51 15.96
C ASP A 41 9.62 -8.69 15.29
N ILE A 42 10.72 -8.31 15.96
CA ILE A 42 12.09 -8.44 15.44
C ILE A 42 12.50 -9.92 15.38
N ALA A 43 12.21 -10.70 16.43
CA ALA A 43 12.50 -12.13 16.47
C ALA A 43 11.82 -12.88 15.31
N ASN A 44 10.62 -12.42 14.92
CA ASN A 44 9.83 -13.00 13.84
C ASN A 44 9.93 -12.23 12.51
N ASP A 45 10.89 -11.31 12.34
CA ASP A 45 11.04 -10.47 11.13
C ASP A 45 11.10 -11.32 9.84
N HIS A 46 11.77 -12.48 9.89
CA HIS A 46 11.88 -13.42 8.77
C HIS A 46 10.56 -14.11 8.35
N LEU A 47 9.52 -14.06 9.19
CA LEU A 47 8.20 -14.65 8.92
C LEU A 47 7.20 -13.60 8.40
N ASN A 48 7.45 -12.33 8.66
CA ASN A 48 6.56 -11.24 8.29
C ASN A 48 6.90 -10.74 6.88
N THR A 49 5.91 -10.65 6.00
CA THR A 49 6.09 -10.18 4.62
C THR A 49 5.71 -8.71 4.41
N GLN A 50 5.25 -8.03 5.46
CA GLN A 50 4.72 -6.67 5.40
C GLN A 50 5.73 -5.61 5.88
N ASN A 51 6.87 -6.02 6.45
CA ASN A 51 7.88 -5.11 6.98
C ASN A 51 9.31 -5.70 6.87
N VAL A 52 10.29 -4.84 7.14
CA VAL A 52 11.71 -5.20 7.32
C VAL A 52 12.21 -4.39 8.52
N LEU A 53 12.41 -5.04 9.66
CA LEU A 53 12.66 -4.38 10.95
C LEU A 53 14.13 -4.37 11.36
N GLN A 54 14.97 -5.20 10.73
CA GLN A 54 16.39 -5.21 10.99
C GLN A 54 17.24 -5.42 9.74
N TYR A 55 18.53 -5.11 9.88
CA TYR A 55 19.52 -5.51 8.90
C TYR A 55 19.55 -7.04 8.76
N GLY A 56 19.43 -7.53 7.53
CA GLY A 56 19.50 -8.96 7.22
C GLY A 56 18.17 -9.70 7.08
N MET A 57 17.02 -9.03 7.28
CA MET A 57 15.68 -9.61 7.14
C MET A 57 15.48 -10.83 8.05
N GLY A 58 15.61 -10.62 9.36
CA GLY A 58 15.61 -11.67 10.38
C GLY A 58 16.92 -11.78 11.17
N THR A 59 16.80 -12.31 12.37
CA THR A 59 17.90 -12.49 13.34
C THR A 59 19.03 -13.38 12.82
N ASN A 60 18.76 -14.22 11.82
CA ASN A 60 19.75 -15.08 11.15
C ASN A 60 20.45 -14.42 9.95
N ALA A 61 20.08 -13.19 9.60
CA ALA A 61 20.68 -12.39 8.51
C ALA A 61 20.71 -13.07 7.12
N GLN A 62 19.71 -13.92 6.80
CA GLN A 62 19.70 -14.72 5.57
C GLN A 62 19.33 -13.94 4.31
N ARG A 63 18.73 -12.74 4.44
CA ARG A 63 18.23 -11.95 3.29
C ARG A 63 17.24 -12.71 2.42
N TRP A 64 16.44 -13.58 3.04
CA TRP A 64 15.45 -14.43 2.38
C TRP A 64 14.04 -13.85 2.53
N SER A 65 13.22 -13.91 1.48
CA SER A 65 11.79 -13.56 1.52
C SER A 65 10.94 -14.70 0.95
N PRO A 66 9.83 -15.09 1.60
CA PRO A 66 8.91 -16.09 1.05
C PRO A 66 7.95 -15.51 -0.02
N LEU A 67 8.00 -14.21 -0.33
CA LEU A 67 7.13 -13.59 -1.34
C LEU A 67 7.44 -14.11 -2.76
N ALA A 68 6.40 -14.45 -3.50
CA ALA A 68 6.50 -14.97 -4.88
C ALA A 68 5.67 -14.19 -5.91
N GLN A 69 5.17 -13.00 -5.54
CA GLN A 69 4.38 -12.15 -6.43
C GLN A 69 5.17 -11.77 -7.69
N VAL A 70 6.45 -11.43 -7.51
CA VAL A 70 7.44 -11.32 -8.60
C VAL A 70 8.17 -12.66 -8.72
N ASN A 71 8.27 -13.18 -9.93
CA ASN A 71 8.86 -14.49 -10.22
C ASN A 71 9.46 -14.53 -11.64
N ASP A 72 10.13 -15.64 -11.97
CA ASP A 72 10.80 -15.91 -13.25
C ASP A 72 9.91 -15.71 -14.49
N LYS A 73 8.59 -15.90 -14.33
CA LYS A 73 7.62 -15.77 -15.42
C LYS A 73 7.08 -14.36 -15.61
N ASN A 74 7.29 -13.43 -14.67
CA ASN A 74 6.71 -12.09 -14.76
C ASN A 74 7.69 -10.94 -14.46
N VAL A 75 8.92 -11.24 -14.04
CA VAL A 75 9.93 -10.23 -13.69
C VAL A 75 10.19 -9.22 -14.81
N PHE A 76 10.04 -9.62 -16.08
CA PHE A 76 10.17 -8.74 -17.24
C PHE A 76 9.13 -7.61 -17.31
N LYS A 77 8.07 -7.67 -16.49
CA LYS A 77 7.02 -6.66 -16.39
C LYS A 77 7.28 -5.65 -15.26
N LEU A 78 8.34 -5.81 -14.48
CA LEU A 78 8.64 -4.93 -13.36
C LEU A 78 9.02 -3.54 -13.88
N THR A 79 8.37 -2.50 -13.34
CA THR A 79 8.62 -1.10 -13.72
C THR A 79 8.81 -0.23 -12.48
N PRO A 80 9.51 0.91 -12.59
CA PRO A 80 9.62 1.87 -11.50
C PRO A 80 8.25 2.36 -11.03
N ALA A 81 8.03 2.38 -9.71
CA ALA A 81 6.82 2.94 -9.10
C ALA A 81 7.00 4.43 -8.74
N TRP A 82 8.19 4.82 -8.30
CA TRP A 82 8.57 6.18 -7.92
C TRP A 82 10.10 6.30 -7.86
N SER A 83 10.62 7.52 -7.71
CA SER A 83 12.03 7.80 -7.50
C SER A 83 12.19 8.90 -6.44
N TYR A 84 13.26 8.85 -5.65
CA TYR A 84 13.57 9.82 -4.59
C TYR A 84 15.06 10.20 -4.65
N SER A 85 15.36 11.51 -4.66
CA SER A 85 16.73 12.04 -4.68
C SER A 85 17.11 12.57 -3.30
N PHE A 86 18.31 12.23 -2.82
CA PHE A 86 18.84 12.78 -1.57
C PHE A 86 19.35 14.22 -1.72
N GLY A 87 19.82 14.62 -2.90
CA GLY A 87 20.39 15.95 -3.11
C GLY A 87 21.77 16.10 -2.47
N ASP A 88 21.90 17.07 -1.56
CA ASP A 88 23.14 17.40 -0.82
C ASP A 88 24.31 17.91 -1.67
N GLU A 89 24.02 18.73 -2.70
CA GLU A 89 25.00 19.43 -3.57
C GLU A 89 25.92 20.43 -2.82
N LYS A 90 26.66 19.96 -1.82
CA LYS A 90 27.74 20.67 -1.13
C LYS A 90 29.07 20.40 -1.80
#